data_AF-A0A3N4ZDT2-F1
#
_entry.id   AF-A0A3N4ZDT2-F1
#
_cell.length_a   1.000
_cell.length_b   1.000
_cell.length_c   1.000
_cell.angle_alpha   90.00
_cell.angle_beta   90.00
_cell.angle_gamma   90.00
#
_symmetry.space_group_name_H-M   'P 1'
#
loop_
_entity.id
_entity.type
_entity.pdbx_description
1 polymer ?
#
loop_
_entity_poly.entity_id
_entity_poly.type
_entity_poly.pdbx_seq_one_letter_code
_entity_poly.pdbx_strand_id
1 'polypeptide(L)'
;MREAMRLLTAVERTPGQERTLATVREKCRTVDGRLHSQGIDLEVSVAQALEELLDGTVRAAQGPGYHHALHALISAHFSDTHDLGDWRRQSWFWTVDEEVSRAGVPDRLAISRILTSGPPVRLPPAGDSTPWMGTFPTELAAEFVAAHEAVLARLDPEVRETVEVFLKAIRCEAEEWASAQEDARPGQDTMFFWCA
;
A
#
# COMPACT_ATOMS: atom_id res chain seq x y z
N MET A 1 5.15 -2.13 8.76
CA MET A 1 6.18 -1.74 7.76
C MET A 1 7.63 -2.08 8.18
N ARG A 2 8.08 -1.66 9.37
CA ARG A 2 9.46 -1.85 9.86
C ARG A 2 10.02 -3.28 9.78
N GLU A 3 9.22 -4.29 10.11
CA GLU A 3 9.67 -5.69 10.05
C GLU A 3 9.91 -6.19 8.62
N ALA A 4 9.03 -5.85 7.69
CA ALA A 4 9.21 -6.15 6.27
C ALA A 4 10.48 -5.47 5.73
N MET A 5 10.73 -4.22 6.12
CA MET A 5 11.96 -3.51 5.75
C MET A 5 13.21 -4.16 6.34
N ARG A 6 13.15 -4.65 7.59
CA ARG A 6 14.27 -5.40 8.19
C ARG A 6 14.60 -6.66 7.41
N LEU A 7 13.62 -7.35 6.81
CA LEU A 7 13.91 -8.51 5.96
C LEU A 7 14.69 -8.14 4.70
N LEU A 8 14.43 -6.96 4.12
CA LEU A 8 15.15 -6.44 2.96
C LEU A 8 16.57 -5.98 3.28
N THR A 9 16.82 -5.56 4.53
CA THR A 9 18.13 -5.00 4.94
C THR A 9 18.94 -5.92 5.85
N ALA A 10 18.44 -7.11 6.20
CA ALA A 10 19.12 -8.01 7.13
C ALA A 10 20.32 -8.71 6.47
N VAL A 11 21.51 -8.55 7.07
CA VAL A 11 22.73 -9.25 6.65
C VAL A 11 22.71 -10.73 7.07
N GLU A 12 22.10 -11.03 8.23
CA GLU A 12 21.86 -12.39 8.70
C GLU A 12 20.42 -12.50 9.20
N ARG A 13 19.72 -13.57 8.81
CA ARG A 13 18.29 -13.76 9.07
C ARG A 13 18.09 -14.75 10.21
N THR A 14 17.20 -14.40 11.13
CA THR A 14 16.80 -15.29 12.22
C THR A 14 15.95 -16.47 11.70
N PRO A 15 15.86 -17.59 12.43
CA PRO A 15 14.98 -18.70 12.06
C PRO A 15 13.50 -18.31 11.92
N GLY A 16 13.04 -17.30 12.68
CA GLY A 16 11.69 -16.75 12.54
C GLY A 16 11.49 -16.05 11.20
N GLN A 17 12.46 -15.22 10.81
CA GLN A 17 12.47 -14.52 9.53
C GLN A 17 12.51 -15.50 8.35
N GLU A 18 13.30 -16.58 8.43
CA GLU A 18 13.32 -17.62 7.40
C GLU A 18 11.98 -18.34 7.24
N ARG A 19 11.27 -18.62 8.35
CA ARG A 19 9.92 -19.18 8.28
C ARG A 19 8.93 -18.23 7.62
N THR A 20 8.97 -16.95 7.95
CA THR A 20 8.14 -15.93 7.28
C THR A 20 8.45 -15.87 5.78
N LEU A 21 9.73 -15.87 5.40
CA LEU A 21 10.13 -15.85 3.99
C LEU A 21 9.70 -17.10 3.22
N ALA A 22 9.68 -18.28 3.85
CA ALA A 22 9.14 -19.48 3.21
C ALA A 22 7.67 -19.29 2.81
N THR A 23 6.86 -18.68 3.70
CA THR A 23 5.46 -18.33 3.40
C THR A 23 5.36 -17.28 2.30
N VAL A 24 6.20 -16.24 2.33
CA VAL A 24 6.22 -15.17 1.30
C VAL A 24 6.59 -15.75 -0.07
N ARG A 25 7.58 -16.64 -0.14
CA ARG A 25 7.98 -17.35 -1.38
C ARG A 25 6.83 -18.15 -1.96
N GLU A 26 6.06 -18.84 -1.12
CA GLU A 26 4.88 -19.60 -1.58
C GLU A 26 3.77 -18.68 -2.12
N LYS A 27 3.52 -17.55 -1.43
CA LYS A 27 2.60 -16.52 -1.94
C LYS A 27 3.05 -16.00 -3.32
N CYS A 28 4.34 -15.73 -3.50
CA CYS A 28 4.88 -15.26 -4.78
C CYS A 28 4.66 -16.28 -5.90
N ARG A 29 4.94 -17.57 -5.65
CA ARG A 29 4.66 -18.66 -6.61
C ARG A 29 3.18 -18.78 -6.96
N THR A 30 2.31 -18.59 -5.97
CA THR A 30 0.85 -18.57 -6.20
C THR A 30 0.44 -17.42 -7.12
N VAL A 31 1.01 -16.23 -6.92
CA VAL A 31 0.78 -15.07 -7.81
C VAL A 31 1.29 -15.35 -9.21
N ASP A 32 2.50 -15.89 -9.36
CA ASP A 32 3.04 -16.29 -10.68
C ASP A 32 2.11 -17.27 -11.41
N GLY A 33 1.65 -18.31 -10.72
CA GLY A 33 0.71 -19.28 -11.29
C GLY A 33 -0.60 -18.64 -11.74
N ARG A 34 -1.14 -17.71 -10.94
CA ARG A 34 -2.36 -16.95 -11.30
C ARG A 34 -2.14 -16.08 -12.53
N LEU A 35 -1.08 -15.27 -12.56
CA LEU A 35 -0.75 -14.39 -13.70
C LEU A 35 -0.54 -15.21 -14.97
N HIS A 36 0.19 -16.32 -14.87
CA HIS A 36 0.41 -17.22 -16.00
C HIS A 36 -0.92 -17.81 -16.54
N SER A 37 -1.83 -18.24 -15.65
CA SER A 37 -3.17 -18.70 -16.07
C SER A 37 -4.04 -17.62 -16.73
N GLN A 38 -3.73 -16.36 -16.49
CA GLN A 38 -4.37 -15.21 -17.13
C GLN A 38 -3.66 -14.78 -18.44
N GLY A 39 -2.56 -15.45 -18.81
CA GLY A 39 -1.74 -15.11 -19.97
C GLY A 39 -0.91 -13.84 -19.78
N ILE A 40 -0.63 -13.46 -18.53
CA ILE A 40 0.19 -12.29 -18.19
C ILE A 40 1.61 -12.79 -17.92
N ASP A 41 2.53 -12.46 -18.84
CA ASP A 41 3.95 -12.77 -18.70
C ASP A 41 4.72 -11.50 -18.27
N LEU A 42 5.39 -11.59 -17.12
CA LEU A 42 6.21 -10.51 -16.58
C LEU A 42 7.67 -10.65 -17.05
N GLU A 43 8.40 -9.53 -17.21
CA GLU A 43 9.84 -9.52 -17.49
C GLU A 43 10.64 -10.29 -16.44
N VAL A 44 10.25 -10.13 -15.17
CA VAL A 44 10.75 -10.88 -14.02
C VAL A 44 9.57 -11.43 -13.25
N SER A 45 9.56 -12.74 -13.00
CA SER A 45 8.49 -13.38 -12.21
C SER A 45 8.46 -12.83 -10.80
N VAL A 46 7.31 -12.92 -10.13
CA VAL A 46 7.14 -12.45 -8.76
C VAL A 46 8.07 -13.20 -7.81
N ALA A 47 8.25 -14.51 -7.98
CA ALA A 47 9.19 -15.29 -7.18
C ALA A 47 10.65 -14.88 -7.40
N GLN A 48 11.06 -14.62 -8.65
CA GLN A 48 12.42 -14.14 -8.92
C GLN A 48 12.63 -12.73 -8.38
N ALA A 49 11.66 -11.85 -8.56
CA ALA A 49 11.68 -10.48 -8.06
C ALA A 49 11.85 -10.44 -6.54
N LEU A 50 11.23 -11.37 -5.79
CA LEU A 50 11.43 -11.48 -4.35
C LEU A 50 12.90 -11.75 -3.98
N GLU A 51 13.54 -12.73 -4.62
CA GLU A 51 14.94 -13.04 -4.30
C GLU A 51 15.87 -11.87 -4.68
N GLU A 52 15.61 -11.21 -5.81
CA GLU A 52 16.37 -10.01 -6.20
C GLU A 52 16.19 -8.86 -5.21
N LEU A 53 14.99 -8.66 -4.64
CA LEU A 53 14.75 -7.68 -3.57
C LEU A 53 15.51 -8.03 -2.30
N LEU A 54 15.51 -9.31 -1.92
CA LEU A 54 16.20 -9.82 -0.74
C LEU A 54 17.73 -9.71 -0.86
N ASP A 55 18.26 -9.84 -2.07
CA ASP A 55 19.68 -9.70 -2.38
C ASP A 55 20.10 -8.26 -2.68
N GLY A 56 19.15 -7.32 -2.80
CA GLY A 56 19.40 -5.94 -3.18
C GLY A 56 19.87 -5.78 -4.64
N THR A 57 19.54 -6.74 -5.52
CA THR A 57 20.01 -6.80 -6.91
C THR A 57 18.88 -6.62 -7.92
N VAL A 58 18.07 -5.58 -7.74
CA VAL A 58 17.02 -5.18 -8.70
C VAL A 58 17.65 -4.90 -10.08
N ARG A 59 17.25 -5.68 -11.09
CA ARG A 59 17.86 -5.67 -12.45
C ARG A 59 16.91 -5.25 -13.57
N ALA A 60 15.60 -5.46 -13.42
CA ALA A 60 14.66 -5.22 -14.52
C ALA A 60 14.37 -3.73 -14.71
N ALA A 61 13.99 -3.37 -15.94
CA ALA A 61 13.57 -2.02 -16.27
C ALA A 61 12.11 -1.75 -15.85
N GLN A 62 11.25 -2.78 -15.86
CA GLN A 62 9.86 -2.70 -15.42
C GLN A 62 9.63 -3.33 -14.04
N GLY A 63 8.73 -2.70 -13.28
CA GLY A 63 8.45 -2.98 -11.88
C GLY A 63 7.40 -4.03 -11.49
N PRO A 64 6.49 -4.55 -12.33
CA PRO A 64 5.28 -5.24 -11.80
C PRO A 64 5.58 -6.46 -10.93
N GLY A 65 6.57 -7.27 -11.32
CA GLY A 65 7.03 -8.42 -10.53
C GLY A 65 7.55 -8.00 -9.15
N TYR A 66 8.34 -6.93 -9.08
CA TYR A 66 8.85 -6.39 -7.82
C TYR A 66 7.75 -5.79 -6.94
N HIS A 67 6.73 -5.15 -7.53
CA HIS A 67 5.62 -4.61 -6.76
C HIS A 67 4.80 -5.75 -6.16
N HIS A 68 4.49 -6.81 -6.92
CA HIS A 68 3.82 -8.01 -6.40
C HIS A 68 4.64 -8.70 -5.31
N ALA A 69 5.96 -8.83 -5.49
CA ALA A 69 6.85 -9.45 -4.52
C ALA A 69 6.88 -8.64 -3.22
N LEU A 70 6.98 -7.31 -3.33
CA LEU A 70 6.97 -6.41 -2.18
C LEU A 70 5.62 -6.45 -1.45
N HIS A 71 4.50 -6.53 -2.17
CA HIS A 71 3.19 -6.73 -1.53
C HIS A 71 3.08 -8.08 -0.82
N ALA A 72 3.56 -9.16 -1.42
CA ALA A 72 3.58 -10.47 -0.77
C ALA A 72 4.41 -10.46 0.52
N LEU A 73 5.55 -9.75 0.50
CA LEU A 73 6.39 -9.53 1.67
C LEU A 73 5.67 -8.71 2.74
N ILE A 74 5.16 -7.53 2.37
CA ILE A 74 4.46 -6.62 3.29
C ILE A 74 3.25 -7.32 3.90
N SER A 75 2.35 -7.89 3.09
CA SER A 75 1.13 -8.58 3.56
C SER A 75 1.38 -9.80 4.46
N ALA A 76 2.61 -10.33 4.56
CA ALA A 76 2.94 -11.36 5.53
C ALA A 76 3.18 -10.81 6.95
N HIS A 77 3.33 -9.49 7.10
CA HIS A 77 3.55 -8.80 8.37
C HIS A 77 2.34 -7.99 8.86
N PHE A 78 1.26 -7.91 8.10
CA PHE A 78 0.04 -7.21 8.48
C PHE A 78 -1.05 -8.25 8.71
N SER A 79 -1.73 -8.17 9.86
CA SER A 79 -2.86 -9.04 10.20
C SER A 79 -4.17 -8.56 9.59
N ASP A 80 -4.30 -7.25 9.39
CA ASP A 80 -5.55 -6.61 9.03
C ASP A 80 -5.41 -5.90 7.68
N THR A 81 -6.16 -6.38 6.69
CA THR A 81 -6.26 -5.74 5.39
C THR A 81 -7.67 -5.19 5.22
N HIS A 82 -7.77 -3.89 4.96
CA HIS A 82 -9.03 -3.23 4.64
C HIS A 82 -9.22 -3.21 3.12
N ASP A 83 -10.23 -3.91 2.63
CA ASP A 83 -10.68 -3.78 1.25
C ASP A 83 -11.46 -2.46 1.11
N LEU A 84 -10.91 -1.52 0.34
CA LEU A 84 -11.52 -0.22 0.04
C LEU A 84 -12.46 -0.29 -1.17
N GLY A 85 -12.71 -1.48 -1.71
CA GLY A 85 -13.53 -1.72 -2.89
C GLY A 85 -12.75 -1.75 -4.21
N ASP A 86 -13.43 -2.24 -5.24
CA ASP A 86 -12.95 -2.26 -6.62
C ASP A 86 -13.40 -0.99 -7.35
N TRP A 87 -12.44 -0.16 -7.71
CA TRP A 87 -12.69 1.13 -8.36
C TRP A 87 -12.45 1.00 -9.86
N ARG A 88 -13.51 1.23 -10.65
CA ARG A 88 -13.50 0.99 -12.10
C ARG A 88 -12.38 1.72 -12.87
N ARG A 89 -11.92 2.89 -12.38
CA ARG A 89 -10.87 3.70 -13.02
C ARG A 89 -10.11 4.50 -11.98
N GLN A 90 -8.77 4.41 -11.98
CA GLN A 90 -7.94 5.21 -11.08
C GLN A 90 -8.00 6.72 -11.36
N SER A 91 -8.32 7.12 -12.59
CA SER A 91 -8.57 8.53 -12.92
C SER A 91 -9.70 9.15 -12.10
N TRP A 92 -10.60 8.33 -11.52
CA TRP A 92 -11.63 8.79 -10.60
C TRP A 92 -11.04 9.54 -9.40
N PHE A 93 -9.90 9.08 -8.88
CA PHE A 93 -9.27 9.71 -7.73
C PHE A 93 -8.75 11.12 -8.04
N TRP A 94 -8.50 11.46 -9.32
CA TRP A 94 -8.18 12.84 -9.70
C TRP A 94 -9.43 13.72 -9.60
N THR A 95 -10.60 13.21 -9.98
CA THR A 95 -11.89 13.90 -9.81
C THR A 95 -12.22 14.12 -8.34
N VAL A 96 -12.03 13.07 -7.51
CA VAL A 96 -12.20 13.17 -6.05
C VAL A 96 -11.28 14.23 -5.48
N ASP A 97 -9.98 14.20 -5.83
CA ASP A 97 -8.98 15.15 -5.34
C ASP A 97 -9.29 16.60 -5.74
N GLU A 98 -9.67 16.84 -7.00
CA GLU A 98 -10.07 18.18 -7.46
C GLU A 98 -11.24 18.73 -6.65
N GLU A 99 -12.20 17.89 -6.30
CA GLU A 99 -13.38 18.29 -5.57
C GLU A 99 -13.11 18.54 -4.08
N VAL A 100 -12.39 17.65 -3.41
CA VAL A 100 -12.02 17.84 -2.00
C VAL A 100 -11.05 19.01 -1.84
N SER A 101 -10.14 19.23 -2.80
CA SER A 101 -9.24 20.40 -2.82
C SER A 101 -10.04 21.69 -2.96
N ARG A 102 -11.00 21.75 -3.89
CA ARG A 102 -11.93 22.90 -4.03
C ARG A 102 -12.73 23.16 -2.75
N ALA A 103 -13.05 22.11 -2.00
CA ALA A 103 -13.75 22.21 -0.73
C ALA A 103 -12.82 22.58 0.46
N GLY A 104 -11.50 22.61 0.25
CA GLY A 104 -10.51 23.10 1.21
C GLY A 104 -9.60 22.03 1.83
N VAL A 105 -9.61 20.80 1.34
CA VAL A 105 -8.66 19.75 1.80
C VAL A 105 -7.25 20.07 1.25
N PRO A 106 -6.21 20.09 2.10
CA PRO A 106 -4.84 20.29 1.64
C PRO A 106 -4.35 19.19 0.67
N ASP A 107 -3.64 19.56 -0.39
CA ASP A 107 -3.10 18.62 -1.40
C ASP A 107 -2.23 17.49 -0.83
N ARG A 108 -1.58 17.71 0.32
CA ARG A 108 -0.78 16.68 0.98
C ARG A 108 -1.62 15.55 1.59
N LEU A 109 -2.92 15.78 1.77
CA LEU A 109 -3.90 14.82 2.26
C LEU A 109 -4.77 14.27 1.12
N ALA A 110 -4.50 14.63 -0.14
CA ALA A 110 -5.30 14.18 -1.27
C ALA A 110 -5.24 12.64 -1.40
N ILE A 111 -6.38 11.98 -1.60
CA ILE A 111 -6.51 10.51 -1.60
C ILE A 111 -5.57 9.90 -2.63
N SER A 112 -5.58 10.53 -3.79
CA SER A 112 -4.89 10.01 -4.96
C SER A 112 -3.37 10.05 -4.79
N ARG A 113 -2.85 11.10 -4.14
CA ARG A 113 -1.45 11.22 -3.75
C ARG A 113 -1.02 10.09 -2.82
N ILE A 114 -1.91 9.68 -1.91
CA ILE A 114 -1.63 8.62 -0.95
C ILE A 114 -1.60 7.26 -1.65
N LEU A 115 -2.57 6.99 -2.53
CA LEU A 115 -2.65 5.75 -3.30
C LEU A 115 -1.47 5.56 -4.25
N THR A 116 -0.88 6.64 -4.75
CA THR A 116 0.22 6.60 -5.72
C THR A 116 1.55 7.11 -5.18
N SER A 117 1.73 7.21 -3.86
CA SER A 117 2.99 7.70 -3.27
C SER A 117 4.16 6.73 -3.51
N GLY A 118 3.87 5.50 -3.91
CA GLY A 118 4.85 4.49 -4.27
C GLY A 118 5.31 3.64 -3.09
N PRO A 119 6.16 2.65 -3.36
CA PRO A 119 6.70 1.76 -2.35
C PRO A 119 7.61 2.48 -1.35
N PRO A 120 7.75 1.93 -0.12
CA PRO A 120 8.73 2.39 0.87
C PRO A 120 10.20 2.14 0.46
N VAL A 121 10.42 1.42 -0.64
CA VAL A 121 11.73 1.17 -1.27
C VAL A 121 11.70 1.59 -2.72
N ARG A 122 12.84 2.02 -3.27
CA ARG A 122 12.92 2.37 -4.68
C ARG A 122 12.81 1.10 -5.54
N LEU A 123 11.70 0.97 -6.26
CA LEU A 123 11.47 -0.08 -7.25
C LEU A 123 11.52 0.49 -8.67
N PRO A 124 11.76 -0.33 -9.70
CA PRO A 124 11.53 0.08 -11.08
C PRO A 124 10.06 0.50 -11.27
N PRO A 125 9.79 1.41 -12.21
CA PRO A 125 8.42 1.86 -12.46
C PRO A 125 7.57 0.70 -12.95
N ALA A 126 6.36 0.54 -12.39
CA ALA A 126 5.37 -0.39 -12.93
C ALA A 126 4.78 0.08 -14.28
N GLY A 127 5.06 1.33 -14.69
CA GLY A 127 4.45 1.94 -15.87
C GLY A 127 2.94 2.08 -15.69
N ASP A 128 2.18 1.88 -16.77
CA ASP A 128 0.71 1.90 -16.74
C ASP A 128 0.10 0.58 -16.24
N SER A 129 0.93 -0.40 -15.86
CA SER A 129 0.44 -1.69 -15.37
C SER A 129 0.14 -1.64 -13.88
N THR A 130 -0.89 -2.39 -13.48
CA THR A 130 -1.08 -2.75 -12.08
C THR A 130 -0.05 -3.83 -11.73
N PRO A 131 0.38 -3.89 -10.46
CA PRO A 131 -0.20 -3.21 -9.30
C PRO A 131 0.40 -1.84 -9.01
N TRP A 132 -0.41 -0.97 -8.41
CA TRP A 132 0.03 0.30 -7.83
C TRP A 132 0.04 0.20 -6.31
N MET A 133 0.92 0.97 -5.68
CA MET A 133 1.08 0.96 -4.24
C MET A 133 1.34 2.33 -3.67
N GLY A 134 0.84 2.51 -2.46
CA GLY A 134 0.92 3.74 -1.70
C GLY A 134 1.34 3.48 -0.27
N THR A 135 1.99 4.47 0.32
CA THR A 135 2.29 4.54 1.75
C THR A 135 1.84 5.87 2.32
N PHE A 136 1.39 5.85 3.58
CA PHE A 136 1.01 7.05 4.30
C PHE A 136 1.49 7.00 5.75
N PRO A 137 2.09 8.09 6.28
CA PRO A 137 2.46 8.15 7.68
C PRO A 137 1.22 8.06 8.57
N THR A 138 1.17 7.08 9.48
CA THR A 138 0.00 6.89 10.36
C THR A 138 -0.22 8.08 11.28
N GLU A 139 0.84 8.82 11.63
CA GLU A 139 0.76 10.06 12.40
C GLU A 139 -0.11 11.16 11.74
N LEU A 140 -0.31 11.10 10.42
CA LEU A 140 -1.16 12.03 9.68
C LEU A 140 -2.61 11.54 9.55
N ALA A 141 -2.94 10.33 10.03
CA ALA A 141 -4.26 9.74 9.84
C ALA A 141 -5.39 10.56 10.49
N ALA A 142 -5.17 11.06 11.71
CA ALA A 142 -6.15 11.92 12.38
C ALA A 142 -6.37 13.25 11.63
N GLU A 143 -5.30 13.82 11.07
CA GLU A 143 -5.40 15.04 10.27
C GLU A 143 -6.15 14.79 8.95
N PHE A 144 -5.85 13.67 8.29
CA PHE A 144 -6.57 13.24 7.10
C PHE A 144 -8.07 13.14 7.38
N VAL A 145 -8.46 12.45 8.46
CA VAL A 145 -9.87 12.26 8.83
C VAL A 145 -10.55 13.60 9.08
N ALA A 146 -9.95 14.45 9.93
CA ALA A 146 -10.53 15.74 10.27
C ALA A 146 -10.71 16.66 9.05
N ALA A 147 -9.72 16.69 8.15
CA ALA A 147 -9.77 17.52 6.94
C ALA A 147 -10.91 17.09 6.01
N HIS A 148 -11.09 15.78 5.78
CA HIS A 148 -12.11 15.28 4.87
C HIS A 148 -13.51 15.33 5.47
N GLU A 149 -13.67 15.02 6.77
CA GLU A 149 -14.96 15.11 7.46
C GLU A 149 -15.54 16.54 7.43
N ALA A 150 -14.68 17.56 7.56
CA ALA A 150 -15.07 18.96 7.50
C ALA A 150 -15.63 19.39 6.13
N VAL A 151 -15.41 18.60 5.08
CA VAL A 151 -15.87 18.93 3.72
C VAL A 151 -16.99 18.02 3.20
N LEU A 152 -17.23 16.85 3.81
CA LEU A 152 -18.17 15.82 3.33
C LEU A 152 -19.54 16.36 2.90
N ALA A 153 -20.16 17.20 3.73
CA ALA A 153 -21.49 17.75 3.47
C ALA A 153 -21.57 18.65 2.22
N ARG A 154 -20.42 19.13 1.73
CA ARG A 154 -20.29 20.01 0.55
C ARG A 154 -19.90 19.28 -0.72
N LEU A 155 -19.56 17.99 -0.64
CA LEU A 155 -19.20 17.17 -1.78
C LEU A 155 -20.44 16.67 -2.53
N ASP A 156 -20.28 16.46 -3.83
CA ASP A 156 -21.17 15.68 -4.68
C ASP A 156 -21.41 14.29 -4.07
N PRO A 157 -22.63 13.73 -4.16
CA PRO A 157 -22.93 12.43 -3.56
C PRO A 157 -21.99 11.29 -3.97
N GLU A 158 -21.54 11.22 -5.23
CA GLU A 158 -20.68 10.13 -5.71
C GLU A 158 -19.25 10.27 -5.16
N VAL A 159 -18.74 11.50 -5.10
CA VAL A 159 -17.45 11.81 -4.46
C VAL A 159 -17.52 11.56 -2.96
N ARG A 160 -18.62 11.96 -2.31
CA ARG A 160 -18.84 11.73 -0.88
C ARG A 160 -18.79 10.25 -0.52
N GLU A 161 -19.49 9.40 -1.27
CA GLU A 161 -19.48 7.95 -1.03
C GLU A 161 -18.05 7.39 -1.09
N THR A 162 -17.27 7.83 -2.09
CA THR A 162 -15.86 7.43 -2.19
C THR A 162 -15.06 7.89 -0.97
N VAL A 163 -15.17 9.16 -0.58
CA VAL A 163 -14.43 9.70 0.58
C VAL A 163 -14.84 8.99 1.88
N GLU A 164 -16.11 8.64 2.05
CA GLU A 164 -16.60 7.91 3.23
C GLU A 164 -15.98 6.51 3.36
N VAL A 165 -15.75 5.81 2.24
CA VAL A 165 -15.05 4.52 2.24
C VAL A 165 -13.63 4.66 2.75
N PHE A 166 -12.89 5.68 2.28
CA PHE A 166 -11.52 5.94 2.74
C PHE A 166 -11.47 6.39 4.21
N LEU A 167 -12.39 7.28 4.60
CA LEU A 167 -12.50 7.75 5.97
C LEU A 167 -12.74 6.61 6.95
N LYS A 168 -13.55 5.62 6.59
CA LYS A 168 -13.82 4.46 7.46
C LYS A 168 -12.53 3.71 7.81
N ALA A 169 -11.69 3.42 6.81
CA ALA A 169 -10.45 2.69 7.05
C ALA A 169 -9.43 3.55 7.81
N ILE A 170 -9.22 4.81 7.39
CA ILE A 170 -8.21 5.68 7.99
C ILE A 170 -8.59 6.10 9.42
N ARG A 171 -9.88 6.17 9.75
CA ARG A 171 -10.34 6.42 11.12
C ARG A 171 -9.93 5.29 12.08
N CYS A 172 -10.08 4.04 11.66
CA CYS A 172 -9.63 2.88 12.44
C CYS A 172 -8.13 3.00 12.78
N GLU A 173 -7.32 3.28 11.77
CA GLU A 173 -5.86 3.44 11.91
C GLU A 173 -5.49 4.65 12.79
N ALA A 174 -6.25 5.75 12.70
CA ALA A 174 -6.05 6.92 13.56
C ALA A 174 -6.35 6.61 15.05
N GLU A 175 -7.42 5.86 15.32
CA GLU A 175 -7.81 5.43 16.67
C GLU A 175 -6.77 4.46 17.26
N GLU A 176 -6.32 3.48 16.46
CA GLU A 176 -5.27 2.55 16.88
C GLU A 176 -3.95 3.25 17.16
N TRP A 177 -3.55 4.21 16.33
CA TRP A 177 -2.36 5.01 16.53
C TRP A 177 -2.43 5.83 17.82
N ALA A 178 -3.56 6.50 18.07
CA ALA A 178 -3.77 7.25 19.31
C ALA A 178 -3.67 6.34 20.55
N SER A 179 -4.32 5.17 20.52
CA SER A 179 -4.26 4.19 21.61
C SER A 179 -2.84 3.65 21.84
N ALA A 180 -2.08 3.36 20.77
CA ALA A 180 -0.71 2.90 20.89
C ALA A 180 0.21 3.94 21.56
N GLN A 181 0.00 5.23 21.26
CA GLN A 181 0.75 6.34 21.85
C GLN A 181 0.43 6.50 23.35
N GLU A 182 -0.84 6.36 23.74
CA GLU A 182 -1.26 6.39 25.15
C GLU A 182 -0.61 5.26 25.98
N ASP A 183 -0.51 4.07 25.40
CA ASP A 183 0.09 2.90 26.06
C ASP A 183 1.62 2.82 25.95
N ALA A 184 2.27 3.82 25.34
CA ALA A 184 3.70 3.82 25.00
C ALA A 184 4.14 2.54 24.23
N ARG A 185 3.23 1.96 23.45
CA ARG A 185 3.51 0.79 22.60
C ARG A 185 4.06 1.27 21.25
N PRO A 186 4.99 0.52 20.62
CA PRO A 186 5.40 0.82 19.27
C PRO A 186 4.22 0.60 18.30
N GLY A 187 3.56 1.69 17.90
CA GLY A 187 2.48 1.67 16.90
C GLY A 187 2.98 1.42 15.47
N GLN A 188 2.07 1.11 14.56
CA GLN A 188 2.38 1.05 13.13
C GLN A 188 2.61 2.47 12.61
N ASP A 189 3.83 2.77 12.16
CA ASP A 189 4.25 4.10 11.71
C ASP A 189 3.82 4.42 10.26
N THR A 190 3.33 3.44 9.51
CA THR A 190 2.99 3.60 8.10
C THR A 190 1.85 2.68 7.68
N MET A 191 0.80 3.27 7.12
CA MET A 191 -0.26 2.57 6.39
C MET A 191 0.23 2.20 4.98
N PHE A 192 -0.24 1.06 4.49
CA PHE A 192 0.11 0.52 3.18
C PHE A 192 -1.14 0.33 2.32
N PHE A 193 -1.14 0.89 1.12
CA PHE A 193 -2.22 0.82 0.15
C PHE A 193 -1.78 -0.01 -1.06
N TRP A 194 -2.69 -0.86 -1.54
CA TRP A 194 -2.46 -1.73 -2.68
C TRP A 194 -3.65 -1.69 -3.63
N CYS A 195 -3.38 -1.39 -4.90
CA CYS A 195 -4.36 -1.46 -5.98
C CYS A 195 -3.96 -2.56 -6.95
N ALA A 196 -4.80 -3.59 -7.07
CA ALA A 196 -4.59 -4.76 -7.92
C ALA A 196 -5.30 -4.62 -9.27
#